data_AF-A0A9E5ZLN2-F1
#
_entry.id   AF-A0A9E5ZLN2-F1
#
_cell.length_a   1.000
_cell.length_b   1.000
_cell.length_c   1.000
_cell.angle_alpha   90.00
_cell.angle_beta   90.00
_cell.angle_gamma   90.00
#
_symmetry.space_group_name_H-M   'P 1'
#
loop_
_entity.id
_entity.type
_entity.pdbx_description
1 polymer ?
#
loop_
_entity_poly.entity_id
_entity_poly.type
_entity_poly.pdbx_seq_one_letter_code
_entity_poly.pdbx_strand_id
1 'polypeptide(L)'
;MIYLASTGGAIAITVIALFILVLSLVLILIFAKDKLLPSGSVKITINGEREIEVASGETLLSTLSAQKIFLPSACGGGGTCIQCECHVHDGGGEALPTEVPHFTRKELKAGARLS
;
A
#
# COMPACT_ATOMS: atom_id res chain seq x y z
N MET A 1 11.80 -49.15 -26.38
CA MET A 1 10.45 -48.81 -25.88
C MET A 1 10.37 -48.65 -24.35
N ILE A 2 11.15 -49.38 -23.54
CA ILE A 2 11.09 -49.28 -22.06
C ILE A 2 11.73 -47.96 -21.52
N TYR A 3 12.77 -47.45 -22.18
CA TYR A 3 13.41 -46.18 -21.80
C TYR A 3 12.54 -44.92 -22.01
N LEU A 4 11.57 -44.94 -22.93
CA LEU A 4 10.71 -43.78 -23.18
C LEU A 4 9.65 -43.60 -22.08
N ALA A 5 9.16 -44.72 -21.52
CA ALA A 5 8.25 -44.73 -20.37
C ALA A 5 8.95 -44.33 -19.06
N SER A 6 10.22 -44.71 -18.86
CA SER A 6 10.99 -44.32 -17.67
C SER A 6 11.42 -42.85 -17.69
N THR A 7 11.80 -42.32 -18.86
CA THR A 7 12.26 -40.92 -18.98
C THR A 7 11.09 -39.94 -18.90
N GLY A 8 9.95 -40.24 -19.53
CA GLY A 8 8.74 -39.42 -19.41
C GLY A 8 8.18 -39.38 -17.98
N GLY A 9 8.18 -40.52 -17.29
CA GLY A 9 7.78 -40.59 -15.88
C GLY A 9 8.72 -39.80 -14.96
N ALA A 10 10.04 -39.92 -15.15
CA ALA A 10 11.01 -39.17 -14.37
C ALA A 10 10.89 -37.65 -14.56
N ILE A 11 10.69 -37.18 -15.80
CA ILE A 11 10.46 -35.76 -16.10
C ILE A 11 9.16 -35.26 -15.45
N ALA A 12 8.08 -36.04 -15.53
CA ALA A 12 6.81 -35.66 -14.90
C ALA A 12 6.95 -35.56 -13.37
N ILE A 13 7.64 -36.51 -12.73
CA ILE A 13 7.85 -36.51 -11.28
C ILE A 13 8.69 -35.30 -10.83
N THR A 14 9.78 -34.98 -11.53
CA THR A 14 10.63 -33.83 -11.16
C THR A 14 9.93 -32.50 -11.36
N VAL A 15 9.15 -32.35 -12.44
CA VAL A 15 8.35 -31.15 -12.69
C VAL A 15 7.28 -30.97 -11.62
N ILE A 16 6.55 -32.04 -11.27
CA ILE A 16 5.51 -31.98 -10.22
C ILE A 16 6.14 -31.67 -8.85
N ALA A 17 7.25 -32.31 -8.51
CA ALA A 17 7.95 -32.07 -7.24
C ALA A 17 8.43 -30.61 -7.13
N LEU A 18 9.02 -30.07 -8.21
CA LEU A 18 9.44 -28.67 -8.24
C LEU A 18 8.26 -27.71 -8.17
N PHE A 19 7.16 -28.02 -8.87
CA PHE A 19 5.94 -27.20 -8.86
C PHE A 19 5.33 -27.11 -7.46
N ILE A 20 5.22 -28.25 -6.76
CA ILE A 20 4.73 -28.29 -5.37
C ILE A 20 5.64 -27.50 -4.45
N LEU A 21 6.96 -27.63 -4.61
CA LEU A 21 7.93 -26.89 -3.82
C LEU A 21 7.77 -25.37 -4.00
N VAL A 22 7.68 -24.90 -5.25
CA VAL A 22 7.49 -23.46 -5.53
C VAL A 22 6.14 -22.97 -5.00
N LEU A 23 5.05 -23.71 -5.21
CA LEU A 23 3.73 -23.34 -4.66
C LEU A 23 3.74 -23.27 -3.14
N SER A 24 4.38 -24.23 -2.47
CA SER A 24 4.50 -24.23 -1.01
C SER A 24 5.24 -22.99 -0.49
N LEU A 25 6.31 -22.60 -1.18
CA LEU A 25 7.09 -21.40 -0.83
C LEU A 25 6.26 -20.12 -1.02
N VAL A 26 5.55 -19.99 -2.14
CA VAL A 26 4.69 -18.83 -2.42
C VAL A 26 3.58 -18.71 -1.36
N LEU A 27 2.96 -19.82 -0.97
CA LEU A 27 1.94 -19.82 0.09
C LEU A 27 2.49 -19.31 1.43
N ILE A 28 3.69 -19.76 1.81
CA ILE A 28 4.37 -19.29 3.03
C ILE A 28 4.67 -17.78 2.94
N LEU A 29 5.14 -17.30 1.79
CA LEU A 29 5.43 -15.88 1.59
C LEU A 29 4.18 -15.00 1.66
N ILE A 30 3.07 -15.43 1.07
CA ILE A 30 1.79 -14.69 1.12
C ILE A 30 1.27 -14.65 2.56
N PHE A 31 1.32 -15.78 3.28
CA PHE A 31 0.88 -15.85 4.67
C PHE A 31 1.74 -14.94 5.58
N ALA A 32 3.06 -14.94 5.39
CA ALA A 32 3.95 -14.06 6.10
C ALA A 32 3.65 -12.58 5.79
N LYS A 33 3.43 -12.23 4.52
CA LYS A 33 3.06 -10.87 4.10
C LYS A 33 1.77 -10.41 4.79
N ASP A 34 0.73 -11.24 4.79
CA ASP A 34 -0.56 -10.87 5.37
C ASP A 34 -0.51 -10.70 6.90
N LYS A 35 0.37 -11.46 7.57
CA LYS A 35 0.60 -11.33 9.03
C LYS A 35 1.49 -10.15 9.42
N LEU A 36 2.47 -9.81 8.59
CA LEU A 36 3.48 -8.77 8.89
C LEU A 36 3.02 -7.38 8.44
N LEU A 37 2.23 -7.29 7.36
CA LEU A 37 1.67 -6.02 6.93
C LEU A 37 0.43 -5.71 7.76
N PRO A 38 0.31 -4.49 8.32
CA PRO A 38 -0.90 -4.06 8.99
C PRO A 38 -2.01 -3.94 7.94
N SER A 39 -2.85 -4.97 7.87
CA SER A 39 -4.10 -4.99 7.09
C SER A 39 -5.24 -4.80 8.09
N GLY A 40 -5.75 -3.57 8.23
CA GLY A 40 -6.83 -3.26 9.16
C GLY A 40 -7.66 -2.06 8.73
N SER A 41 -8.90 -1.99 9.22
CA SER A 41 -9.69 -0.77 9.12
C SER A 41 -9.08 0.28 10.05
N VAL A 42 -8.78 1.45 9.49
CA VAL A 42 -8.28 2.61 10.22
C VAL A 42 -9.40 3.61 10.37
N LYS A 43 -9.49 4.22 11.54
CA LYS A 43 -10.38 5.36 11.78
C LYS A 43 -9.67 6.65 11.43
N ILE A 44 -10.26 7.43 10.54
CA ILE A 44 -9.80 8.78 10.22
C ILE A 44 -10.83 9.76 10.74
N THR A 45 -10.38 10.68 11.60
CA THR A 45 -11.20 11.79 12.10
C THR A 45 -10.86 13.05 11.32
N ILE A 46 -11.84 13.60 10.62
CA ILE A 46 -11.70 14.78 9.75
C ILE A 46 -12.29 15.98 10.48
N ASN A 47 -11.45 16.99 10.73
CA ASN A 47 -11.80 18.25 11.40
C ASN A 47 -12.56 18.07 12.74
N GLY A 48 -12.41 16.93 13.41
CA GLY A 48 -13.07 16.63 14.69
C GLY A 48 -14.56 16.33 14.62
N GLU A 49 -15.17 16.35 13.43
CA GLU A 49 -16.64 16.20 13.26
C GLU A 49 -17.04 14.92 12.55
N ARG A 50 -16.20 14.42 11.63
CA ARG A 50 -16.50 13.24 10.81
C ARG A 50 -15.51 12.13 11.09
N GLU A 51 -16.01 10.99 11.54
CA GLU A 51 -15.24 9.76 11.65
C GLU A 51 -15.61 8.82 10.51
N ILE A 52 -14.60 8.36 9.76
CA ILE A 52 -14.75 7.36 8.70
C ILE A 52 -13.87 6.15 9.02
N GLU A 53 -14.43 4.96 8.82
CA GLU A 53 -13.67 3.71 8.86
C GLU A 53 -13.29 3.32 7.43
N VAL A 54 -12.00 3.25 7.15
CA VAL A 54 -11.46 3.00 5.82
C VAL A 54 -10.36 1.94 5.86
N ALA A 55 -10.18 1.21 4.76
CA ALA A 55 -9.11 0.22 4.67
C ALA A 55 -7.75 0.91 4.60
N SER A 56 -6.77 0.41 5.36
CA SER A 56 -5.37 0.83 5.25
C SER A 56 -4.75 0.41 3.92
N GLY A 57 -3.93 1.26 3.30
CA GLY A 57 -3.08 0.89 2.17
C GLY A 57 -3.27 1.74 0.91
N GLU A 58 -4.29 2.59 0.88
CA GLU A 58 -4.47 3.61 -0.15
C GLU A 58 -3.96 4.99 0.30
N THR A 59 -3.84 5.94 -0.63
CA THR A 59 -3.46 7.31 -0.31
C THR A 59 -4.60 8.04 0.38
N LEU A 60 -4.28 9.12 1.11
CA LEU A 60 -5.31 9.96 1.73
C LEU A 60 -6.21 10.57 0.65
N LEU A 61 -5.66 10.92 -0.52
CA LEU A 61 -6.41 11.52 -1.62
C LEU A 61 -7.50 10.58 -2.16
N SER A 62 -7.17 9.31 -2.45
CA SER A 62 -8.15 8.36 -2.98
C SER A 62 -9.19 7.99 -1.94
N THR A 63 -8.74 7.77 -0.69
CA THR A 63 -9.60 7.39 0.44
C THR A 63 -10.63 8.47 0.75
N LEU A 64 -10.21 9.75 0.81
CA LEU A 64 -11.11 10.88 1.04
C LEU A 64 -12.02 11.13 -0.15
N SER A 65 -11.51 11.00 -1.38
CA SER A 65 -12.32 11.17 -2.59
C SER A 65 -13.44 10.12 -2.67
N ALA A 66 -13.16 8.87 -2.28
CA ALA A 66 -14.16 7.80 -2.19
C ALA A 66 -15.27 8.12 -1.17
N GLN A 67 -14.94 8.82 -0.08
CA GLN A 67 -15.89 9.33 0.91
C GLN A 67 -16.53 10.67 0.51
N LYS A 68 -16.39 11.08 -0.77
CA LYS A 68 -16.90 12.34 -1.33
C LYS A 68 -16.31 13.61 -0.70
N ILE A 69 -15.11 13.51 -0.14
CA ILE A 69 -14.32 14.63 0.38
C ILE A 69 -13.20 14.89 -0.63
N PHE A 70 -13.36 15.92 -1.44
CA PHE A 70 -12.44 16.20 -2.53
C PHE A 70 -11.35 17.17 -2.08
N LEU A 71 -10.11 16.71 -2.11
CA LEU A 71 -8.97 17.62 -2.09
C LEU A 71 -8.67 18.06 -3.53
N PRO A 72 -8.37 19.35 -3.76
CA PRO A 72 -7.99 19.81 -5.08
C PRO A 72 -6.71 19.11 -5.51
N SER A 73 -6.74 18.41 -6.64
CA SER A 73 -5.58 17.69 -7.15
C SER A 73 -5.62 17.65 -8.67
N ALA A 74 -4.61 18.25 -9.30
CA ALA A 74 -4.41 18.20 -10.75
C ALA A 74 -3.53 17.01 -11.20
N CYS A 75 -2.74 16.42 -10.30
CA CYS A 75 -1.76 15.38 -10.63
C CYS A 75 -2.22 13.94 -10.29
N GLY A 76 -3.42 13.77 -9.72
CA GLY A 76 -3.97 12.44 -9.41
C GLY A 76 -3.21 11.67 -8.33
N GLY A 77 -2.54 12.36 -7.39
CA GLY A 77 -1.81 11.74 -6.28
C GLY A 77 -0.30 11.59 -6.50
N GLY A 78 0.25 12.16 -7.58
CA GLY A 78 1.70 12.19 -7.82
C GLY A 78 2.49 13.20 -6.97
N GLY A 79 1.83 14.00 -6.12
CA GLY A 79 2.48 15.00 -5.27
C GLY A 79 3.14 16.18 -6.01
N THR A 80 3.02 16.28 -7.35
CA THR A 80 3.72 17.29 -8.16
C THR A 80 2.94 18.58 -8.35
N CYS A 81 1.62 18.58 -8.16
CA CYS A 81 0.78 19.77 -8.32
C CYS A 81 0.67 20.64 -7.06
N ILE A 82 1.06 20.11 -5.87
CA ILE A 82 1.08 20.82 -4.58
C ILE A 82 -0.32 21.31 -4.14
N GLN A 83 -1.39 20.84 -4.76
CA GLN A 83 -2.76 21.27 -4.43
C GLN A 83 -3.40 20.39 -3.36
N CYS A 84 -2.96 19.13 -3.21
CA CYS A 84 -3.51 18.18 -2.24
C CYS A 84 -2.96 18.39 -0.81
N GLU A 85 -2.80 19.65 -0.40
CA GLU A 85 -2.35 20.01 0.94
C GLU A 85 -3.37 19.55 2.00
N CYS A 86 -2.88 18.87 3.03
CA CYS A 86 -3.65 18.48 4.19
C CYS A 86 -2.82 18.67 5.47
N HIS A 87 -3.52 18.88 6.59
CA HIS A 87 -2.91 18.92 7.91
C HIS A 87 -3.19 17.61 8.64
N VAL A 88 -2.14 16.84 8.89
CA VAL A 88 -2.22 15.57 9.62
C VAL A 88 -1.68 15.78 11.03
N HIS A 89 -2.57 15.75 12.01
CA HIS A 89 -2.23 15.99 13.41
C HIS A 89 -1.65 14.76 14.11
N ASP A 90 -2.01 13.55 13.66
CA ASP A 90 -1.49 12.29 14.19
C ASP A 90 -1.45 11.21 13.11
N GLY A 91 -0.51 10.26 13.22
CA GLY A 91 -0.40 9.11 12.31
C GLY A 91 0.18 9.39 10.91
N GLY A 92 0.53 10.64 10.57
CA GLY A 92 1.01 11.04 9.23
C GLY A 92 2.48 10.77 8.89
N GLY A 93 3.25 10.18 9.80
CA GLY A 93 4.67 9.88 9.59
C GLY A 93 5.56 11.12 9.37
N GLU A 94 6.79 10.87 8.92
CA GLU A 94 7.75 11.92 8.58
C GLU A 94 7.46 12.54 7.21
N ALA A 95 7.85 13.81 7.04
CA ALA A 95 7.68 14.52 5.77
C ALA A 95 8.51 13.85 4.68
N LEU A 96 7.91 13.62 3.52
CA LEU A 96 8.65 13.05 2.40
C LEU A 96 9.60 14.11 1.81
N PRO A 97 10.78 13.71 1.28
CA PRO A 97 11.71 14.64 0.63
C PRO A 97 11.10 15.46 -0.50
N THR A 98 10.03 14.95 -1.12
CA THR A 98 9.24 15.63 -2.16
C THR A 98 8.38 16.77 -1.62
N GLU A 99 8.01 16.74 -0.34
CA GLU A 99 7.18 17.77 0.32
C GLU A 99 8.03 18.89 0.93
N VAL A 100 9.24 18.56 1.39
CA VAL A 100 10.19 19.49 2.03
C VAL A 100 10.45 20.79 1.25
N PRO A 101 10.62 20.80 -0.09
CA PRO A 101 10.85 22.06 -0.81
C PRO A 101 9.61 22.96 -0.90
N HIS A 102 8.41 22.43 -0.63
CA HIS A 102 7.14 23.15 -0.80
C HIS A 102 6.61 23.78 0.49
N PHE A 103 7.04 23.26 1.65
CA PHE A 103 6.61 23.76 2.95
C PHE A 103 7.76 24.33 3.77
N THR A 104 7.46 25.31 4.61
CA THR A 104 8.41 25.80 5.61
C THR A 104 8.60 24.78 6.73
N ARG A 105 9.74 24.86 7.43
CA ARG A 105 9.98 24.02 8.63
C ARG A 105 8.94 24.21 9.73
N LYS A 106 8.22 25.33 9.77
CA LYS A 106 7.15 25.58 10.73
C LYS A 106 5.88 24.83 10.32
N GLU A 107 5.50 24.87 9.05
CA GLU A 107 4.33 24.16 8.51
C GLU A 107 4.50 22.64 8.60
N LEU A 108 5.69 22.12 8.26
CA LEU A 108 5.98 20.68 8.40
C LEU A 108 5.88 20.20 9.86
N LYS A 109 6.22 21.07 10.82
CA LYS A 109 6.04 20.79 12.26
C LYS A 109 4.58 20.90 12.72
N ALA A 110 3.78 21.70 12.04
CA ALA A 110 2.34 21.80 12.24
C ALA A 110 1.56 20.65 11.56
N GLY A 111 2.25 19.74 10.86
CA GLY A 111 1.66 18.57 10.22
C GLY A 111 1.20 18.80 8.78
N ALA A 112 1.67 19.86 8.10
CA ALA A 112 1.41 20.04 6.67
C ALA A 112 2.04 18.89 5.86
N ARG A 113 1.22 18.25 5.01
CA ARG A 113 1.56 17.09 4.17
C ARG A 113 0.84 17.19 2.82
N LEU A 114 1.32 16.43 1.84
CA LEU A 114 0.64 16.19 0.57
C LEU A 114 -0.04 14.81 0.62
N SER A 115 -1.34 14.81 0.32
CA SER A 115 -2.28 13.69 0.40
C SER A 115 -2.25 12.75 -0.81
#